data_AF-A0A381R6E4-F1
#
_entry.id   AF-A0A381R6E4-F1
#
_cell.length_a   1.000
_cell.length_b   1.000
_cell.length_c   1.000
_cell.angle_alpha   90.00
_cell.angle_beta   90.00
_cell.angle_gamma   90.00
#
_symmetry.space_group_name_H-M   'P 1'
#
loop_
_entity.id
_entity.type
_entity.pdbx_description
1 polymer ?
#
loop_
_entity_poly.entity_id
_entity_poly.type
_entity_poly.pdbx_seq_one_letter_code
_entity_poly.pdbx_strand_id
1 'polypeptide(L)'
;MIKKSLLFILIIMLSVGFAQQRKMEHLNEDEIDLKYLFFLPKDYYNAKKTAWPLILFLHGMGERGDDLELVKIHGIPKIVKTQKDFPFIAVSPQCPTEYVWRDKKMLQAVESLIMKIIKNYRVDETRVYVTGLSMGGRGTWAIATHRPDLFAAAVPICGGGDPRTAGLLRDLPFWVFHGAYDEVHYPDESEKMVHALKKTGGKVRYTLYPEAYHDSWTETYDNPALYDWMLSKRKAEN
;
A
#
# COMPACT_ATOMS: atom_id res chain seq x y z
N MET A 1 -38.94 -73.30 10.58
CA MET A 1 -37.57 -73.50 10.07
C MET A 1 -37.51 -73.07 8.61
N ILE A 2 -37.12 -71.83 8.30
CA ILE A 2 -36.80 -71.39 6.94
C ILE A 2 -35.56 -70.46 7.02
N LYS A 3 -34.69 -70.64 6.03
CA LYS A 3 -33.26 -70.32 5.97
C LYS A 3 -32.94 -68.81 6.03
N LYS A 4 -31.80 -68.51 6.67
CA LYS A 4 -31.10 -67.21 6.68
C LYS A 4 -30.53 -66.92 5.28
N SER A 5 -30.80 -65.74 4.74
CA SER A 5 -30.01 -65.13 3.66
C SER A 5 -29.32 -63.89 4.21
N LEU A 6 -27.98 -63.91 4.22
CA LEU A 6 -27.14 -62.74 4.44
C LEU A 6 -27.20 -61.85 3.19
N LEU A 7 -27.54 -60.58 3.36
CA LEU A 7 -27.31 -59.53 2.37
C LEU A 7 -26.30 -58.54 2.95
N PHE A 8 -25.09 -58.53 2.41
CA PHE A 8 -24.07 -57.52 2.70
C PHE A 8 -24.47 -56.22 2.01
N ILE A 9 -24.88 -55.21 2.78
CA ILE A 9 -25.08 -53.84 2.28
C ILE A 9 -23.76 -53.10 2.45
N LEU A 10 -23.11 -52.80 1.32
CA LEU A 10 -21.94 -51.93 1.23
C LEU A 10 -22.41 -50.48 1.44
N ILE A 11 -22.12 -49.90 2.62
CA ILE A 11 -22.36 -48.48 2.89
C ILE A 11 -21.22 -47.68 2.25
N ILE A 12 -21.48 -47.07 1.09
CA ILE A 12 -20.62 -46.04 0.52
C ILE A 12 -20.90 -44.74 1.30
N MET A 13 -20.00 -44.37 2.21
CA MET A 13 -19.99 -43.02 2.78
C MET A 13 -19.51 -42.03 1.72
N LEU A 14 -20.46 -41.39 1.04
CA LEU A 14 -20.20 -40.15 0.31
C LEU A 14 -20.04 -39.03 1.34
N SER A 15 -18.80 -38.62 1.58
CA SER A 15 -18.47 -37.41 2.32
C SER A 15 -18.90 -36.20 1.49
N VAL A 16 -20.10 -35.69 1.77
CA VAL A 16 -20.55 -34.40 1.25
C VAL A 16 -19.79 -33.32 2.00
N GLY A 17 -18.69 -32.86 1.40
CA GLY A 17 -18.02 -31.65 1.85
C GLY A 17 -18.97 -30.47 1.71
N PHE A 18 -19.37 -29.86 2.82
CA PHE A 18 -20.03 -28.57 2.82
C PHE A 18 -19.04 -27.53 2.29
N ALA A 19 -19.06 -27.29 0.98
CA ALA A 19 -18.53 -26.08 0.40
C ALA A 19 -19.42 -24.94 0.89
N GLN A 20 -18.95 -24.21 1.91
CA GLN A 20 -19.62 -23.00 2.36
C GLN A 20 -19.56 -21.97 1.23
N GLN A 21 -20.67 -21.86 0.51
CA GLN A 21 -20.86 -20.90 -0.56
C GLN A 21 -20.80 -19.50 0.06
N ARG A 22 -19.61 -18.89 0.06
CA ARG A 22 -19.43 -17.50 0.45
C ARG A 22 -20.27 -16.66 -0.50
N LYS A 23 -21.28 -15.97 0.03
CA LYS A 23 -22.03 -14.95 -0.71
C LYS A 23 -20.99 -13.95 -1.24
N MET A 24 -20.76 -13.94 -2.55
CA MET A 24 -20.06 -12.83 -3.19
C MET A 24 -20.87 -11.58 -2.87
N GLU A 25 -20.31 -10.68 -2.04
CA GLU A 25 -20.76 -9.30 -2.01
C GLU A 25 -20.65 -8.81 -3.46
N HIS A 26 -21.77 -8.34 -4.04
CA HIS A 26 -21.77 -7.76 -5.38
C HIS A 26 -20.69 -6.67 -5.43
N LEU A 27 -19.59 -6.94 -6.13
CA LEU A 27 -18.72 -5.87 -6.62
C LEU A 27 -19.60 -5.07 -7.58
N ASN A 28 -19.71 -3.77 -7.37
CA ASN A 28 -20.35 -2.89 -8.35
C ASN A 28 -19.61 -3.07 -9.68
N GLU A 29 -20.32 -3.17 -10.80
CA GLU A 29 -19.72 -3.36 -12.14
C GLU A 29 -18.73 -2.25 -12.53
N ASP A 30 -18.69 -1.14 -11.77
CA ASP A 30 -17.79 -0.01 -11.92
C ASP A 30 -16.49 -0.08 -11.07
N GLU A 31 -16.31 -1.11 -10.23
CA GLU A 31 -15.15 -1.21 -9.33
C GLU A 31 -13.95 -1.85 -10.04
N ILE A 32 -12.83 -1.13 -10.12
CA ILE A 32 -11.59 -1.66 -10.70
C ILE A 32 -10.94 -2.61 -9.69
N ASP A 33 -10.88 -3.90 -10.01
CA ASP A 33 -10.11 -4.89 -9.25
C ASP A 33 -8.62 -4.82 -9.65
N LEU A 34 -7.82 -4.21 -8.78
CA LEU A 34 -6.38 -4.03 -9.02
C LEU A 34 -5.64 -5.36 -8.86
N LYS A 35 -4.77 -5.70 -9.82
CA LYS A 35 -3.72 -6.71 -9.57
C LYS A 35 -2.73 -6.13 -8.56
N TYR A 36 -2.24 -6.94 -7.62
CA TYR A 36 -1.27 -6.47 -6.62
C TYR A 36 -0.29 -7.57 -6.18
N LEU A 37 0.89 -7.13 -5.77
CA LEU A 37 1.80 -7.94 -4.96
C LEU A 37 1.45 -7.78 -3.49
N PHE A 38 1.54 -8.88 -2.75
CA PHE A 38 1.21 -8.93 -1.32
C PHE A 38 2.28 -9.69 -0.56
N PHE A 39 2.71 -9.12 0.55
CA PHE A 39 3.71 -9.71 1.43
C PHE A 39 3.23 -9.70 2.87
N LEU A 40 3.46 -10.81 3.57
CA LEU A 40 3.22 -10.95 4.99
C LEU A 40 4.57 -11.07 5.72
N PRO A 41 4.74 -10.41 6.87
CA PRO A 41 5.88 -10.61 7.74
C PRO A 41 6.10 -12.09 8.05
N LYS A 42 7.36 -12.52 8.13
CA LYS A 42 7.75 -13.92 8.35
C LYS A 42 7.03 -14.56 9.54
N ASP A 43 6.86 -13.81 10.63
CA ASP A 43 6.22 -14.29 11.86
C ASP A 43 4.70 -14.11 11.89
N TYR A 44 4.06 -13.66 10.79
CA TYR A 44 2.64 -13.38 10.76
C TYR A 44 1.78 -14.56 11.25
N TYR A 45 2.10 -15.79 10.83
CA TYR A 45 1.35 -16.99 11.23
C TYR A 45 1.68 -17.51 12.64
N ASN A 46 2.91 -17.24 13.12
CA ASN A 46 3.37 -17.69 14.44
C ASN A 46 2.91 -16.73 15.54
N ALA A 47 2.98 -15.42 15.30
CA ALA A 47 2.58 -14.37 16.22
C ALA A 47 1.06 -14.08 16.13
N LYS A 48 0.23 -15.07 16.50
CA LYS A 48 -1.24 -15.05 16.29
C LYS A 48 -1.98 -13.86 16.92
N LYS A 49 -1.42 -13.22 17.94
CA LYS A 49 -2.01 -12.07 18.65
C LYS A 49 -1.46 -10.72 18.19
N THR A 50 -0.49 -10.71 17.28
CA THR A 50 0.15 -9.48 16.82
C THR A 50 -0.65 -8.87 15.68
N ALA A 51 -1.01 -7.60 15.84
CA ALA A 51 -1.45 -6.73 14.75
C ALA A 51 -0.22 -6.06 14.11
N TRP A 52 -0.16 -6.09 12.78
CA TRP A 52 1.00 -5.69 12.00
C TRP A 52 0.78 -4.36 11.29
N PRO A 53 1.79 -3.48 11.23
CA PRO A 53 1.68 -2.28 10.42
C PRO A 53 1.52 -2.63 8.94
N LEU A 54 0.75 -1.82 8.21
CA LEU A 54 0.50 -1.98 6.77
C LEU A 54 1.24 -0.88 6.00
N ILE A 55 1.95 -1.23 4.93
CA ILE A 55 2.54 -0.28 3.99
C ILE A 55 1.96 -0.48 2.58
N LEU A 56 1.33 0.57 2.06
CA LEU A 56 0.95 0.70 0.66
C LEU A 56 2.11 1.30 -0.13
N PHE A 57 2.52 0.64 -1.20
CA PHE A 57 3.49 1.17 -2.16
C PHE A 57 2.83 1.44 -3.52
N LEU A 58 3.00 2.65 -4.04
CA LEU A 58 2.55 3.06 -5.37
C LEU A 58 3.76 3.22 -6.31
N HIS A 59 3.78 2.46 -7.41
CA HIS A 59 4.88 2.45 -8.38
C HIS A 59 4.87 3.67 -9.32
N GLY A 60 5.93 3.81 -10.12
CA GLY A 60 6.11 4.89 -11.10
C GLY A 60 5.36 4.66 -12.41
N MET A 61 5.53 5.56 -13.38
CA MET A 61 4.81 5.47 -14.66
C MET A 61 5.20 4.21 -15.47
N GLY A 62 6.45 3.75 -15.34
CA GLY A 62 7.04 2.66 -16.12
C GLY A 62 6.50 1.28 -15.75
N GLU A 63 5.99 1.09 -14.53
CA GLU A 63 5.50 -0.22 -14.07
C GLU A 63 3.98 -0.42 -14.27
N ARG A 64 3.31 0.51 -14.97
CA ARG A 64 1.90 0.36 -15.32
C ARG A 64 1.67 -0.82 -16.27
N GLY A 65 0.47 -1.35 -16.24
CA GLY A 65 0.03 -2.42 -17.15
C GLY A 65 -0.66 -3.55 -16.42
N ASP A 66 -0.46 -4.76 -16.92
CA ASP A 66 -1.13 -5.97 -16.45
C ASP A 66 -0.15 -7.12 -16.08
N ASP A 67 1.15 -6.85 -16.15
CA ASP A 67 2.24 -7.75 -15.72
C ASP A 67 2.83 -7.33 -14.37
N LEU A 68 2.55 -8.12 -13.33
CA LEU A 68 3.03 -7.87 -11.96
C LEU A 68 4.55 -8.01 -11.79
N GLU A 69 5.28 -8.59 -12.75
CA GLU A 69 6.75 -8.62 -12.68
C GLU A 69 7.34 -7.21 -12.78
N LEU A 70 6.70 -6.29 -13.51
CA LEU A 70 7.13 -4.89 -13.60
C LEU A 70 7.12 -4.20 -12.23
N VAL A 71 6.14 -4.51 -11.39
CA VAL A 71 6.00 -3.91 -10.04
C VAL A 71 7.15 -4.32 -9.11
N LYS A 72 7.90 -5.39 -9.44
CA LYS A 72 9.04 -5.87 -8.64
C LYS A 72 10.34 -5.10 -8.90
N ILE A 73 10.39 -4.23 -9.92
CA ILE A 73 11.62 -3.57 -10.36
C ILE A 73 12.13 -2.57 -9.30
N HIS A 74 11.23 -1.86 -8.63
CA HIS A 74 11.56 -0.79 -7.67
C HIS A 74 10.77 -0.89 -6.36
N GLY A 75 11.19 -0.13 -5.36
CA GLY A 75 10.45 0.09 -4.12
C GLY A 75 10.24 -1.14 -3.24
N ILE A 76 9.14 -1.14 -2.48
CA ILE A 76 8.89 -2.14 -1.44
C ILE A 76 8.90 -3.59 -1.97
N PRO A 77 8.32 -3.92 -3.13
CA PRO A 77 8.43 -5.27 -3.73
C PRO A 77 9.86 -5.76 -3.94
N LYS A 78 10.79 -4.86 -4.31
CA LYS A 78 12.22 -5.16 -4.43
C LYS A 78 12.83 -5.43 -3.05
N ILE A 79 12.52 -4.60 -2.05
CA ILE A 79 13.05 -4.70 -0.69
C ILE A 79 12.64 -6.02 -0.01
N VAL A 80 11.36 -6.39 -0.06
CA VAL A 80 10.87 -7.62 0.61
C VAL A 80 11.42 -8.92 -0.01
N LYS A 81 11.98 -8.85 -1.23
CA LYS A 81 12.67 -9.99 -1.85
C LYS A 81 13.95 -10.33 -1.08
N THR A 82 14.71 -9.34 -0.64
CA THR A 82 16.02 -9.50 0.02
C THR A 82 15.91 -9.40 1.56
N GLN A 83 15.03 -8.56 2.09
CA GLN A 83 14.85 -8.37 3.53
C GLN A 83 13.73 -9.27 4.06
N LYS A 84 14.07 -10.48 4.51
CA LYS A 84 13.08 -11.47 4.99
C LYS A 84 12.40 -11.11 6.30
N ASP A 85 13.03 -10.29 7.13
CA ASP A 85 12.48 -9.83 8.41
C ASP A 85 11.80 -8.44 8.28
N PHE A 86 11.28 -8.12 7.09
CA PHE A 86 10.55 -6.87 6.85
C PHE A 86 9.28 -6.79 7.72
N PRO A 87 9.11 -5.74 8.54
CA PRO A 87 8.16 -5.77 9.66
C PRO A 87 6.72 -5.37 9.30
N PHE A 88 6.43 -5.15 8.02
CA PHE A 88 5.13 -4.68 7.53
C PHE A 88 4.41 -5.75 6.74
N ILE A 89 3.07 -5.78 6.85
CA ILE A 89 2.26 -6.25 5.74
C ILE A 89 2.47 -5.24 4.61
N ALA A 90 2.86 -5.70 3.43
CA ALA A 90 3.08 -4.83 2.28
C ALA A 90 2.13 -5.17 1.14
N VAL A 91 1.53 -4.13 0.56
CA VAL A 91 0.69 -4.22 -0.63
C VAL A 91 1.21 -3.27 -1.70
N SER A 92 1.31 -3.77 -2.93
CA SER A 92 1.81 -3.01 -4.07
C SER A 92 0.92 -3.28 -5.28
N PRO A 93 -0.17 -2.50 -5.46
CA PRO A 93 -1.03 -2.63 -6.62
C PRO A 93 -0.34 -2.16 -7.89
N GLN A 94 -0.78 -2.69 -9.03
CA GLN A 94 -0.40 -2.24 -10.36
C GLN A 94 -1.48 -1.32 -10.94
N CYS A 95 -1.09 -0.11 -11.33
CA CYS A 95 -1.97 0.81 -12.04
C CYS A 95 -2.06 0.37 -13.52
N PRO A 96 -3.27 0.18 -14.08
CA PRO A 96 -3.43 -0.12 -15.50
C PRO A 96 -2.92 1.01 -16.41
N THR A 97 -2.57 0.68 -17.66
CA THR A 97 -1.92 1.60 -18.61
C THR A 97 -2.77 2.84 -18.93
N GLU A 98 -4.10 2.71 -18.87
CA GLU A 98 -5.05 3.77 -19.17
C GLU A 98 -5.25 4.78 -18.03
N TYR A 99 -4.69 4.52 -16.85
CA TYR A 99 -4.85 5.36 -15.67
C TYR A 99 -3.52 5.90 -15.14
N VAL A 100 -3.64 6.87 -14.23
CA VAL A 100 -2.61 7.26 -13.27
C VAL A 100 -3.20 7.24 -11.86
N TRP A 101 -2.35 7.12 -10.83
CA TRP A 101 -2.81 6.98 -9.44
C TRP A 101 -3.72 8.09 -8.92
N ARG A 102 -3.64 9.29 -9.52
CA ARG A 102 -4.45 10.46 -9.11
C ARG A 102 -5.87 10.45 -9.69
N ASP A 103 -6.16 9.55 -10.63
CA ASP A 103 -7.49 9.44 -11.20
C ASP A 103 -8.47 9.01 -10.11
N LYS A 104 -9.67 9.62 -10.10
CA LYS A 104 -10.69 9.35 -9.07
C LYS A 104 -10.99 7.86 -8.94
N LYS A 105 -11.11 7.15 -10.07
CA LYS A 105 -11.34 5.70 -10.08
C LYS A 105 -10.19 4.93 -9.43
N MET A 106 -8.95 5.39 -9.59
CA MET A 106 -7.79 4.76 -8.95
C MET A 106 -7.70 5.02 -7.47
N LEU A 107 -8.03 6.24 -7.03
CA LEU A 107 -8.11 6.54 -5.59
C LEU A 107 -9.16 5.65 -4.89
N GLN A 108 -10.33 5.47 -5.52
CA GLN A 108 -11.38 4.59 -5.02
C GLN A 108 -10.95 3.12 -5.01
N ALA A 109 -10.36 2.61 -6.09
CA ALA A 109 -9.91 1.22 -6.16
C ALA A 109 -8.79 0.91 -5.15
N VAL A 110 -7.84 1.83 -4.97
CA VAL A 110 -6.77 1.71 -3.97
C VAL A 110 -7.33 1.73 -2.56
N GLU A 111 -8.27 2.63 -2.27
CA GLU A 111 -8.98 2.66 -0.99
C GLU A 111 -9.70 1.33 -0.72
N SER A 112 -10.52 0.85 -1.66
CA SER A 112 -11.22 -0.44 -1.56
C SER A 112 -10.25 -1.59 -1.27
N LEU A 113 -9.12 -1.64 -1.98
CA LEU A 113 -8.09 -2.65 -1.76
C LEU A 113 -7.53 -2.60 -0.34
N ILE A 114 -7.19 -1.41 0.17
CA ILE A 114 -6.66 -1.25 1.53
C ILE A 114 -7.71 -1.67 2.56
N MET A 115 -8.96 -1.21 2.41
CA MET A 115 -10.04 -1.58 3.34
C MET A 115 -10.31 -3.09 3.32
N LYS A 116 -10.23 -3.73 2.16
CA LYS A 116 -10.31 -5.20 2.04
C LYS A 116 -9.17 -5.90 2.77
N ILE A 117 -7.94 -5.38 2.68
CA ILE A 117 -6.79 -5.94 3.41
C ILE A 117 -6.97 -5.76 4.93
N ILE A 118 -7.35 -4.57 5.38
CA ILE A 118 -7.63 -4.30 6.81
C ILE A 118 -8.69 -5.26 7.36
N LYS A 119 -9.79 -5.47 6.62
CA LYS A 119 -10.88 -6.37 7.02
C LYS A 119 -10.45 -7.84 7.11
N ASN A 120 -9.49 -8.28 6.30
CA ASN A 120 -9.16 -9.71 6.15
C ASN A 120 -7.84 -10.14 6.79
N TYR A 121 -6.99 -9.20 7.22
CA TYR A 121 -5.69 -9.47 7.82
C TYR A 121 -5.55 -8.78 9.17
N ARG A 122 -4.61 -9.26 10.01
CA ARG A 122 -4.29 -8.65 11.33
C ARG A 122 -3.49 -7.37 11.14
N VAL A 123 -4.12 -6.34 10.60
CA VAL A 123 -3.53 -5.01 10.43
C VAL A 123 -3.73 -4.22 11.73
N ASP A 124 -2.69 -3.52 12.16
CA ASP A 124 -2.80 -2.45 13.16
C ASP A 124 -3.28 -1.18 12.43
N GLU A 125 -4.57 -0.87 12.56
CA GLU A 125 -5.21 0.26 11.87
C GLU A 125 -4.67 1.63 12.30
N THR A 126 -3.98 1.70 13.45
CA THR A 126 -3.27 2.92 13.86
C THR A 126 -1.95 3.11 13.11
N ARG A 127 -1.50 2.11 12.33
CA ARG A 127 -0.22 2.07 11.61
C ARG A 127 -0.38 1.62 10.16
N VAL A 128 -1.21 2.36 9.41
CA VAL A 128 -1.30 2.24 7.95
C VAL A 128 -0.46 3.33 7.31
N TYR A 129 0.48 2.99 6.45
CA TYR A 129 1.40 3.91 5.81
C TYR A 129 1.23 3.88 4.29
N VAL A 130 1.55 4.99 3.63
CA VAL A 130 1.60 5.07 2.18
C VAL A 130 2.94 5.65 1.72
N THR A 131 3.49 5.07 0.67
CA THR A 131 4.71 5.54 0.01
C THR A 131 4.63 5.32 -1.48
N GLY A 132 5.38 6.09 -2.26
CA GLY A 132 5.43 5.90 -3.71
C GLY A 132 6.44 6.81 -4.37
N LEU A 133 6.82 6.46 -5.61
CA LEU A 133 7.86 7.13 -6.38
C LEU A 133 7.32 7.73 -7.68
N SER A 134 7.80 8.89 -8.10
CA SER A 134 7.43 9.53 -9.38
C SER A 134 5.90 9.68 -9.52
N MET A 135 5.25 9.02 -10.48
CA MET A 135 3.79 8.91 -10.58
C MET A 135 3.14 8.44 -9.27
N GLY A 136 3.75 7.47 -8.58
CA GLY A 136 3.34 6.99 -7.26
C GLY A 136 3.63 7.97 -6.12
N GLY A 137 4.62 8.85 -6.28
CA GLY A 137 4.83 9.98 -5.36
C GLY A 137 3.68 10.98 -5.44
N ARG A 138 3.23 11.29 -6.67
CA ARG A 138 2.00 12.07 -6.90
C ARG A 138 0.75 11.33 -6.39
N GLY A 139 0.69 10.02 -6.60
CA GLY A 139 -0.36 9.15 -6.06
C GLY A 139 -0.43 9.17 -4.54
N THR A 140 0.72 9.20 -3.86
CA THR A 140 0.83 9.27 -2.40
C THR A 140 0.19 10.55 -1.86
N TRP A 141 0.48 11.71 -2.47
CA TRP A 141 -0.20 12.96 -2.13
C TRP A 141 -1.71 12.89 -2.34
N ALA A 142 -2.15 12.30 -3.46
CA ALA A 142 -3.55 12.25 -3.82
C ALA A 142 -4.36 11.31 -2.92
N ILE A 143 -3.86 10.10 -2.62
CA ILE A 143 -4.57 9.17 -1.74
C ILE A 143 -4.58 9.65 -0.29
N ALA A 144 -3.52 10.31 0.17
CA ALA A 144 -3.51 10.98 1.48
C ALA A 144 -4.54 12.11 1.54
N THR A 145 -4.76 12.85 0.45
CA THR A 145 -5.79 13.90 0.38
C THR A 145 -7.19 13.31 0.31
N HIS A 146 -7.36 12.20 -0.41
CA HIS A 146 -8.63 11.49 -0.56
C HIS A 146 -9.08 10.83 0.76
N ARG A 147 -8.13 10.29 1.53
CA ARG A 147 -8.35 9.64 2.83
C ARG A 147 -7.36 10.17 3.90
N PRO A 148 -7.52 11.42 4.34
CA PRO A 148 -6.63 12.03 5.34
C PRO A 148 -6.71 11.34 6.71
N ASP A 149 -7.78 10.59 6.95
CA ASP A 149 -8.05 9.83 8.17
C ASP A 149 -7.43 8.42 8.16
N LEU A 150 -7.03 7.90 6.99
CA LEU A 150 -6.64 6.49 6.85
C LEU A 150 -5.21 6.24 7.32
N PHE A 151 -4.28 7.12 6.98
CA PHE A 151 -2.84 6.90 7.14
C PHE A 151 -2.27 7.48 8.43
N ALA A 152 -1.26 6.81 8.97
CA ALA A 152 -0.45 7.24 10.11
C ALA A 152 0.79 8.05 9.68
N ALA A 153 1.28 7.84 8.46
CA ALA A 153 2.34 8.61 7.82
C ALA A 153 2.33 8.40 6.30
N ALA A 154 2.88 9.37 5.58
CA ALA A 154 3.02 9.32 4.13
C ALA A 154 4.44 9.71 3.65
N VAL A 155 4.94 9.00 2.64
CA VAL A 155 6.29 9.15 2.09
C VAL A 155 6.24 9.29 0.56
N PRO A 156 5.97 10.51 0.05
CA PRO A 156 6.05 10.78 -1.37
C PRO A 156 7.51 11.01 -1.79
N ILE A 157 7.96 10.30 -2.83
CA ILE A 157 9.30 10.40 -3.40
C ILE A 157 9.18 10.95 -4.83
N CYS A 158 9.94 12.02 -5.12
CA CYS A 158 9.98 12.73 -6.41
C CYS A 158 8.62 12.92 -7.09
N GLY A 159 7.65 13.48 -6.34
CA GLY A 159 6.30 13.74 -6.84
C GLY A 159 5.64 14.97 -6.20
N GLY A 160 4.87 15.70 -6.99
CA GLY A 160 4.08 16.86 -6.57
C GLY A 160 2.63 16.53 -6.18
N GLY A 161 2.07 17.37 -5.32
CA GLY A 161 0.64 17.38 -4.94
C GLY A 161 -0.02 18.71 -5.30
N ASP A 162 -1.22 18.95 -4.77
CA ASP A 162 -1.89 20.25 -4.85
C ASP A 162 -1.70 21.04 -3.54
N PRO A 163 -0.90 22.12 -3.52
CA PRO A 163 -0.66 22.92 -2.31
C PRO A 163 -1.94 23.42 -1.61
N ARG A 164 -3.05 23.56 -2.35
CA ARG A 164 -4.34 24.01 -1.80
C ARG A 164 -4.95 22.99 -0.83
N THR A 165 -4.55 21.71 -0.91
CA THR A 165 -5.07 20.64 -0.05
C THR A 165 -4.28 20.47 1.24
N ALA A 166 -3.19 21.22 1.44
CA ALA A 166 -2.31 21.10 2.61
C ALA A 166 -3.02 21.28 3.95
N GLY A 167 -4.14 22.02 4.00
CA GLY A 167 -4.97 22.16 5.20
C GLY A 167 -5.59 20.84 5.66
N LEU A 168 -6.00 19.98 4.72
CA LEU A 168 -6.58 18.66 4.98
C LEU A 168 -5.51 17.67 5.51
N LEU A 169 -4.26 17.93 5.20
CA LEU A 169 -3.12 17.05 5.45
C LEU A 169 -2.31 17.45 6.69
N ARG A 170 -2.70 18.52 7.39
CA ARG A 170 -1.92 19.12 8.49
C ARG A 170 -1.52 18.10 9.56
N ASP A 171 -2.44 17.22 9.92
CA ASP A 171 -2.25 16.31 11.06
C ASP A 171 -1.54 15.01 10.66
N LEU A 172 -1.41 14.72 9.36
CA LEU A 172 -0.70 13.57 8.81
C LEU A 172 0.80 13.86 8.71
N PRO A 173 1.69 13.06 9.35
CA PRO A 173 3.13 13.20 9.20
C PRO A 173 3.62 12.83 7.80
N PHE A 174 4.45 13.70 7.20
CA PHE A 174 5.12 13.46 5.92
C PHE A 174 6.63 13.39 6.07
N TRP A 175 7.28 12.50 5.32
CA TRP A 175 8.70 12.59 5.00
C TRP A 175 8.86 12.54 3.48
N VAL A 176 9.17 13.70 2.91
CA VAL A 176 9.27 13.91 1.46
C VAL A 176 10.73 13.74 1.04
N PHE A 177 10.94 13.09 -0.11
CA PHE A 177 12.27 12.86 -0.69
C PHE A 177 12.31 13.30 -2.15
N HIS A 178 13.44 13.85 -2.59
CA HIS A 178 13.66 14.27 -3.97
C HIS A 178 15.15 14.30 -4.31
N GLY A 179 15.52 14.16 -5.58
CA GLY A 179 16.88 14.40 -6.08
C GLY A 179 17.05 15.81 -6.63
N ALA A 180 18.15 16.49 -6.31
CA ALA A 180 18.39 17.89 -6.70
C ALA A 180 18.55 18.09 -8.22
N TYR A 181 18.97 17.06 -8.94
CA TYR A 181 19.11 17.07 -10.40
C TYR A 181 17.97 16.33 -11.11
N ASP A 182 16.80 16.16 -10.46
CA ASP A 182 15.63 15.61 -11.15
C ASP A 182 15.12 16.58 -12.22
N GLU A 183 15.26 16.17 -13.49
CA GLU A 183 14.79 16.92 -14.67
C GLU A 183 13.46 16.39 -15.22
N VAL A 184 12.94 15.28 -14.67
CA VAL A 184 11.64 14.71 -15.06
C VAL A 184 10.53 15.32 -14.20
N HIS A 185 10.77 15.39 -12.90
CA HIS A 185 9.94 16.08 -11.93
C HIS A 185 10.83 17.01 -11.14
N TYR A 186 10.77 18.31 -11.39
CA TYR A 186 11.66 19.23 -10.72
C TYR A 186 11.41 19.25 -9.19
N PRO A 187 12.45 19.43 -8.36
CA PRO A 187 12.33 19.47 -6.89
C PRO A 187 11.31 20.48 -6.38
N ASP A 188 11.09 21.59 -7.12
CA ASP A 188 10.16 22.65 -6.76
C ASP A 188 8.73 22.13 -6.56
N GLU A 189 8.34 21.04 -7.24
CA GLU A 189 7.05 20.39 -7.03
C GLU A 189 6.88 19.84 -5.61
N SER A 190 7.92 19.20 -5.06
CA SER A 190 7.92 18.73 -3.67
C SER A 190 8.05 19.90 -2.70
N GLU A 191 8.91 20.87 -3.00
CA GLU A 191 9.11 22.05 -2.14
C GLU A 191 7.83 22.86 -1.97
N LYS A 192 7.02 23.03 -3.03
CA LYS A 192 5.71 23.69 -2.96
C LYS A 192 4.78 23.01 -1.95
N MET A 193 4.72 21.68 -1.95
CA MET A 193 3.92 20.93 -0.97
C MET A 193 4.48 21.04 0.45
N VAL A 194 5.80 20.90 0.61
CA VAL A 194 6.47 21.05 1.90
C VAL A 194 6.21 22.44 2.49
N HIS A 195 6.32 23.50 1.68
CA HIS A 195 6.04 24.87 2.09
C HIS A 195 4.58 25.07 2.49
N ALA A 196 3.64 24.54 1.69
CA ALA A 196 2.22 24.63 1.99
C ALA A 196 1.86 23.92 3.29
N LEU A 197 2.39 22.72 3.55
CA LEU A 197 2.21 22.01 4.82
C LEU A 197 2.81 22.76 6.00
N LYS A 198 4.02 23.33 5.87
CA LYS A 198 4.62 24.14 6.93
C LYS A 198 3.75 25.34 7.28
N LYS A 199 3.15 25.99 6.28
CA LYS A 199 2.23 27.14 6.48
C LYS A 199 0.96 26.77 7.24
N THR A 200 0.49 25.52 7.16
CA THR A 200 -0.67 25.07 7.93
C THR A 200 -0.32 24.61 9.35
N GLY A 201 0.97 24.60 9.71
CA GLY A 201 1.47 24.00 10.95
C GLY A 201 1.63 22.47 10.87
N GLY A 202 1.62 21.90 9.67
CA GLY A 202 1.71 20.47 9.45
C GLY A 202 3.09 19.88 9.71
N LYS A 203 3.12 18.58 10.02
CA LYS A 203 4.34 17.84 10.35
C LYS A 203 5.00 17.29 9.08
N VAL A 204 6.00 17.99 8.56
CA VAL A 204 6.71 17.57 7.34
C VAL A 204 8.23 17.58 7.52
N ARG A 205 8.87 16.47 7.13
CA ARG A 205 10.31 16.36 6.89
C ARG A 205 10.58 16.39 5.38
N TYR A 206 11.72 16.93 4.99
CA TYR A 206 12.14 16.96 3.60
C TYR A 206 13.62 16.61 3.50
N THR A 207 13.94 15.66 2.64
CA THR A 207 15.30 15.29 2.27
C THR A 207 15.48 15.54 0.77
N LEU A 208 16.43 16.42 0.44
CA LEU A 208 16.88 16.66 -0.92
C LEU A 208 18.25 16.00 -1.09
N TYR A 209 18.35 14.98 -1.92
CA TYR A 209 19.64 14.34 -2.22
C TYR A 209 20.40 15.21 -3.22
N PRO A 210 21.57 15.75 -2.85
CA PRO A 210 22.25 16.78 -3.63
C PRO A 210 22.79 16.31 -4.98
N GLU A 211 23.01 15.00 -5.13
CA GLU A 211 23.58 14.39 -6.33
C GLU A 211 22.60 13.48 -7.08
N ALA A 212 21.41 13.22 -6.51
CA ALA A 212 20.46 12.34 -7.14
C ALA A 212 19.68 13.04 -8.28
N TYR A 213 19.41 12.28 -9.32
CA TYR A 213 18.53 12.64 -10.43
C TYR A 213 17.10 12.13 -10.13
N HIS A 214 16.38 11.64 -11.14
CA HIS A 214 15.01 11.16 -10.98
C HIS A 214 14.90 9.98 -9.99
N ASP A 215 15.83 9.03 -10.04
CA ASP A 215 15.93 7.98 -9.03
C ASP A 215 16.48 8.53 -7.71
N SER A 216 15.57 9.07 -6.91
CA SER A 216 15.78 9.36 -5.49
C SER A 216 15.16 8.31 -4.58
N TRP A 217 14.58 7.25 -5.16
CA TRP A 217 13.86 6.21 -4.42
C TRP A 217 14.76 5.06 -4.00
N THR A 218 15.79 4.72 -4.77
CA THR A 218 16.70 3.62 -4.42
C THR A 218 17.39 3.91 -3.09
N GLU A 219 18.05 5.07 -2.96
CA GLU A 219 18.66 5.49 -1.69
C GLU A 219 17.62 5.62 -0.56
N THR A 220 16.43 6.13 -0.87
CA THR A 220 15.35 6.28 0.14
C THR A 220 14.85 4.96 0.69
N TYR A 221 14.63 3.95 -0.15
CA TYR A 221 14.14 2.65 0.30
C TYR A 221 15.25 1.77 0.91
N ASP A 222 16.51 1.99 0.55
CA ASP A 222 17.64 1.32 1.21
C ASP A 222 17.97 1.93 2.59
N ASN A 223 17.35 3.06 2.95
CA ASN A 223 17.55 3.74 4.23
C ASN A 223 16.72 3.10 5.37
N PRO A 224 17.33 2.40 6.35
CA PRO A 224 16.59 1.79 7.45
C PRO A 224 15.86 2.82 8.34
N ALA A 225 16.39 4.05 8.44
CA ALA A 225 15.78 5.11 9.24
C ALA A 225 14.40 5.54 8.70
N LEU A 226 14.12 5.28 7.42
CA LEU A 226 12.80 5.48 6.85
C LEU A 226 11.76 4.59 7.55
N TYR A 227 12.06 3.30 7.66
CA TYR A 227 11.16 2.31 8.24
C TYR A 227 11.00 2.51 9.75
N ASP A 228 12.09 2.82 10.46
CA ASP A 228 12.04 3.18 11.88
C ASP A 228 11.18 4.43 12.10
N TRP A 229 11.32 5.44 11.24
CA TRP A 229 10.49 6.64 11.30
C TRP A 229 9.02 6.32 11.05
N MET A 230 8.68 5.51 10.04
CA MET A 230 7.29 5.10 9.81
C MET A 230 6.74 4.37 11.04
N LEU A 231 7.46 3.38 11.57
CA LEU A 231 7.05 2.61 12.75
C LEU A 231 6.87 3.47 14.01
N SER A 232 7.57 4.61 14.11
CA SER A 232 7.37 5.59 15.18
C SER A 232 6.07 6.39 15.07
N LYS A 233 5.36 6.34 13.92
CA LYS A 233 4.10 7.06 13.71
C LYS A 233 2.91 6.16 13.94
N ARG A 234 1.92 6.73 14.64
CA ARG A 234 0.62 6.15 14.90
C ARG A 234 -0.45 7.24 14.76
N LYS A 235 -1.62 6.87 14.24
CA LYS A 235 -2.84 7.68 14.43
C LYS A 235 -3.25 7.62 15.89
N ALA A 236 -3.97 8.64 16.36
CA ALA A 236 -4.67 8.55 17.63
C ALA A 236 -5.72 7.43 17.57
N GLU A 237 -5.87 6.69 18.66
CA GLU A 237 -7.02 5.79 18.84
C GLU A 237 -8.27 6.68 19.02
N ASN A 238 -9.31 6.42 18.23
CA ASN A 238 -10.61 7.09 18.37
C ASN A 238 -11.45 6.43 19.48
#